data_AF-A0A9J6G900-F1
#
_entry.id   AF-A0A9J6G900-F1
#
_cell.length_a   1.000
_cell.length_b   1.000
_cell.length_c   1.000
_cell.angle_alpha   90.00
_cell.angle_beta   90.00
_cell.angle_gamma   90.00
#
_symmetry.space_group_name_H-M   'P 1'
#
loop_
_entity.id
_entity.type
_entity.pdbx_description
1 polymer ?
#
loop_
_entity_poly.entity_id
_entity_poly.type
_entity_poly.pdbx_seq_one_letter_code
_entity_poly.pdbx_strand_id
1 'polypeptide(L)'
;MCHFSPIRQTRPLFCPYLEEEKTTLARPSHPTNNSRLAERIAALKKHIKEYCAKLARNQWDEICNAINGSRYQKRTWRLLKNFLGPHPAPVPSLEKHHFLLGSDALAIQLRDLYIPPALHSLYYNYMGASNAELDEPFTLLDLDWALEQLKRKSAPGEDQITYTLIRNLTDKDKEHFLDIINSHLDEGTLPSSWM
;
A
#
# COMPACT_ATOMS: atom_id res chain seq x y z
N MET A 1 -32.85 8.89 -1.78
CA MET A 1 -32.70 9.06 -3.25
C MET A 1 -31.21 9.20 -3.53
N CYS A 2 -30.53 8.09 -3.85
CA CYS A 2 -29.09 8.09 -4.10
C CYS A 2 -28.86 7.93 -5.60
N HIS A 3 -28.30 8.97 -6.22
CA HIS A 3 -27.86 8.94 -7.62
C HIS A 3 -26.60 8.09 -7.73
N PHE A 4 -26.72 6.90 -8.32
CA PHE A 4 -25.59 6.11 -8.79
C PHE A 4 -25.19 6.61 -10.19
N SER A 5 -24.08 7.33 -10.28
CA SER A 5 -23.41 7.59 -11.55
C SER A 5 -22.75 6.31 -12.08
N PRO A 6 -22.74 6.07 -13.40
CA PRO A 6 -22.25 4.83 -13.96
C PRO A 6 -20.73 4.76 -13.84
N ILE A 7 -20.26 3.66 -13.24
CA ILE A 7 -18.87 3.25 -13.15
C ILE A 7 -18.26 3.31 -14.56
N ARG A 8 -17.32 4.25 -14.78
CA ARG A 8 -16.53 4.29 -16.01
C ARG A 8 -15.83 2.94 -16.15
N GLN A 9 -16.13 2.27 -17.25
CA GLN A 9 -15.57 0.99 -17.65
C GLN A 9 -14.04 1.01 -17.48
N THR A 10 -13.54 0.23 -16.52
CA THR A 10 -12.15 -0.16 -16.49
C THR A 10 -11.85 -0.89 -17.79
N ARG A 11 -11.06 -0.28 -18.67
CA ARG A 11 -10.57 -0.91 -19.90
C ARG A 11 -9.97 -2.27 -19.54
N PRO A 12 -10.57 -3.41 -19.95
CA PRO A 12 -9.85 -4.67 -19.87
C PRO A 12 -8.61 -4.56 -20.75
N LEU A 13 -7.54 -5.22 -20.35
CA LEU A 13 -6.30 -5.31 -21.12
C LEU A 13 -6.64 -5.60 -22.58
N PHE A 14 -6.37 -4.59 -23.40
CA PHE A 14 -6.73 -4.47 -24.81
C PHE A 14 -6.35 -5.75 -25.56
N CYS A 15 -7.34 -6.45 -26.12
CA CYS A 15 -7.10 -7.22 -27.33
C CYS A 15 -6.95 -6.18 -28.45
N PRO A 16 -5.74 -5.91 -28.99
CA PRO A 16 -5.51 -4.78 -29.89
C PRO A 16 -6.27 -4.90 -31.21
N TYR A 17 -6.81 -6.09 -31.50
CA TYR A 17 -7.33 -6.43 -32.82
C TYR A 17 -8.76 -5.92 -33.10
N LEU A 18 -9.52 -5.51 -32.08
CA LEU A 18 -10.95 -5.22 -32.25
C LEU A 18 -11.30 -3.72 -32.40
N GLU A 19 -10.38 -2.80 -32.07
CA GLU A 19 -10.66 -1.36 -32.22
C GLU A 19 -10.14 -0.75 -33.54
N GLU A 20 -9.18 -1.39 -34.23
CA GLU A 20 -8.59 -0.84 -35.45
C GLU A 20 -9.44 -1.05 -36.73
N GLU A 21 -10.42 -1.95 -36.72
CA GLU A 21 -11.22 -2.25 -37.92
C GLU A 21 -12.26 -1.17 -38.30
N LYS A 22 -12.53 -0.17 -37.45
CA LYS A 22 -13.58 0.83 -37.74
C LYS A 22 -13.14 1.92 -38.72
N THR A 23 -11.86 2.04 -39.04
CA THR A 23 -11.33 3.22 -39.75
C THR A 23 -10.74 2.97 -41.15
N THR A 24 -10.59 1.73 -41.64
CA THR A 24 -9.81 1.49 -42.88
C THR A 24 -10.43 0.63 -43.97
N LEU A 25 -11.70 0.22 -43.88
CA LEU A 25 -12.34 -0.52 -44.98
C LEU A 25 -13.34 0.37 -45.74
N ALA A 26 -12.86 0.97 -46.82
CA ALA A 26 -13.68 1.62 -47.83
C ALA A 26 -14.80 0.68 -48.30
N ARG A 27 -16.04 1.18 -48.29
CA ARG A 27 -17.27 0.44 -48.59
C ARG A 27 -17.33 0.13 -50.10
N PRO A 28 -17.43 -1.14 -50.54
CA PRO A 28 -17.69 -1.43 -51.94
C PRO A 28 -19.14 -1.04 -52.30
N SER A 29 -19.29 -0.40 -53.46
CA SER A 29 -20.50 0.29 -53.93
C SER A 29 -21.62 -0.63 -54.46
N HIS A 30 -21.60 -1.94 -54.25
CA HIS A 30 -22.65 -2.85 -54.75
C HIS A 30 -23.06 -3.90 -53.72
N PRO A 31 -24.37 -4.03 -53.39
CA PRO A 31 -24.86 -5.09 -52.54
C PRO A 31 -24.98 -6.38 -53.35
N THR A 32 -23.93 -7.19 -53.39
CA THR A 32 -24.11 -8.60 -53.79
C THR A 32 -24.68 -9.33 -52.59
N ASN A 33 -25.93 -9.79 -52.74
CA ASN A 33 -26.73 -10.43 -51.70
C ASN A 33 -26.23 -11.87 -51.45
N ASN A 34 -24.98 -12.02 -51.03
CA ASN A 34 -24.40 -13.31 -50.66
C ASN A 34 -24.64 -13.54 -49.16
N SER A 35 -25.88 -13.89 -48.80
CA SER A 35 -26.30 -14.22 -47.43
C SER A 35 -25.35 -15.23 -46.77
N ARG A 36 -24.86 -16.20 -47.54
CA ARG A 36 -23.85 -17.19 -47.11
C ARG A 36 -22.53 -16.58 -46.66
N LEU A 37 -22.07 -15.51 -47.32
CA LEU A 37 -20.84 -14.81 -46.93
C LEU A 37 -21.07 -14.02 -45.64
N ALA A 38 -22.20 -13.34 -45.53
CA ALA A 38 -22.58 -12.60 -44.32
C ALA A 38 -22.75 -13.53 -43.10
N GLU A 39 -23.38 -14.69 -43.29
CA GLU A 39 -23.51 -15.74 -42.27
C GLU A 39 -22.13 -16.28 -41.85
N ARG A 40 -21.22 -16.51 -42.79
CA ARG A 40 -19.86 -16.99 -42.49
C ARG A 40 -19.03 -15.94 -41.74
N ILE A 41 -19.16 -14.66 -42.10
CA ILE A 41 -18.53 -13.56 -41.37
C ILE A 41 -19.11 -13.46 -39.95
N ALA A 42 -20.43 -13.57 -39.78
CA ALA A 42 -21.07 -13.55 -38.47
C ALA A 42 -20.62 -14.75 -37.60
N ALA A 43 -20.52 -15.94 -38.18
CA ALA A 43 -20.01 -17.13 -37.51
C ALA A 43 -18.55 -16.96 -37.06
N LEU A 44 -17.68 -16.39 -37.91
CA LEU A 44 -16.29 -16.10 -37.55
C LEU A 44 -16.18 -15.04 -36.45
N LYS A 45 -16.97 -13.96 -36.52
CA LYS A 45 -17.01 -12.94 -35.46
C LYS A 45 -17.46 -13.53 -34.13
N LYS A 46 -18.45 -14.43 -34.15
CA LYS A 46 -18.90 -15.17 -32.96
C LYS A 46 -17.77 -16.02 -32.40
N HIS A 47 -17.07 -16.79 -33.23
CA HIS A 47 -15.96 -17.63 -32.82
C HIS A 47 -14.79 -16.80 -32.24
N ILE A 48 -14.45 -15.66 -32.85
CA ILE A 48 -13.44 -14.73 -32.33
C ILE A 48 -13.86 -14.23 -30.95
N LYS A 49 -15.11 -13.78 -30.78
CA LYS A 49 -15.61 -13.27 -29.50
C LYS A 49 -15.55 -14.34 -28.40
N GLU A 50 -15.96 -15.57 -28.72
CA GLU A 50 -15.88 -16.71 -27.81
C GLU A 50 -14.44 -17.05 -27.44
N TYR A 51 -13.53 -17.03 -28.42
CA TYR A 51 -12.11 -17.26 -28.21
C TYR A 51 -11.47 -16.16 -27.34
N CYS A 52 -11.73 -14.88 -27.64
CA CYS A 52 -11.25 -13.77 -26.82
C CYS A 52 -11.76 -13.84 -25.38
N ALA A 53 -13.02 -14.24 -25.17
CA ALA A 53 -13.57 -14.42 -23.83
C ALA A 53 -12.91 -15.59 -23.07
N LYS A 54 -12.59 -16.69 -23.78
CA LYS A 54 -11.82 -17.81 -23.21
C LYS A 54 -10.40 -17.37 -22.86
N LEU A 55 -9.72 -16.68 -23.77
CA LEU A 55 -8.36 -16.20 -23.56
C LEU A 55 -8.26 -15.22 -22.39
N ALA A 56 -9.20 -14.28 -22.28
CA ALA A 56 -9.23 -13.33 -21.17
C ALA A 56 -9.40 -14.02 -19.80
N ARG A 57 -10.24 -15.07 -19.74
CA ARG A 57 -10.38 -15.89 -18.52
C ARG A 57 -9.09 -16.63 -18.19
N ASN A 58 -8.49 -17.29 -19.17
CA ASN A 58 -7.24 -18.03 -18.95
C ASN A 58 -6.10 -17.09 -18.48
N GLN A 59 -5.96 -15.91 -19.10
CA GLN A 59 -4.99 -14.91 -18.67
C GLN A 59 -5.26 -14.41 -17.25
N TRP A 60 -6.52 -14.26 -16.87
CA TRP A 60 -6.89 -13.89 -15.52
C TRP A 60 -6.54 -14.99 -14.51
N ASP A 61 -6.83 -16.25 -14.84
CA ASP A 61 -6.49 -17.41 -14.01
C ASP A 61 -4.98 -17.54 -13.82
N GLU A 62 -4.19 -17.31 -14.87
CA GLU A 62 -2.72 -17.25 -14.80
C GLU A 62 -2.23 -16.14 -13.85
N ILE A 63 -2.84 -14.95 -13.90
CA ILE A 63 -2.51 -13.84 -12.99
C ILE A 63 -2.84 -14.22 -11.55
N CYS A 64 -4.03 -14.79 -11.29
CA CYS A 64 -4.44 -15.25 -9.97
C CYS A 64 -3.49 -16.33 -9.41
N ASN A 65 -3.11 -17.31 -10.24
CA ASN A 65 -2.19 -18.37 -9.87
C ASN A 65 -0.78 -17.83 -9.56
N ALA A 66 -0.29 -16.86 -10.34
CA ALA A 66 0.99 -16.20 -10.08
C ALA A 66 1.02 -15.41 -8.76
N ILE A 67 -0.12 -14.84 -8.35
CA ILE A 67 -0.26 -14.09 -7.10
C ILE A 67 -0.25 -15.03 -5.88
N ASN A 68 -0.91 -16.19 -5.97
CA ASN A 68 -1.09 -17.12 -4.85
C ASN A 68 0.25 -17.63 -4.26
N GLY A 69 1.28 -17.78 -5.09
CA GLY A 69 2.64 -18.16 -4.66
C GLY A 69 3.57 -16.99 -4.28
N SER A 70 3.14 -15.73 -4.48
CA SER A 70 4.02 -14.56 -4.45
C SER A 70 3.45 -13.37 -3.69
N ARG A 71 3.04 -13.64 -2.44
CA ARG A 71 2.40 -12.68 -1.52
C ARG A 71 3.22 -11.41 -1.23
N TYR A 72 4.51 -11.38 -1.55
CA TYR A 72 5.41 -10.25 -1.23
C TYR A 72 6.05 -9.56 -2.45
N GLN A 73 5.61 -9.83 -3.69
CA GLN A 73 6.19 -9.18 -4.86
C GLN A 73 5.59 -7.81 -5.17
N LYS A 74 6.48 -6.88 -5.58
CA LYS A 74 6.15 -5.52 -6.08
C LYS A 74 5.14 -5.52 -7.24
N ARG A 75 4.98 -6.64 -7.95
CA ARG A 75 4.03 -6.82 -9.05
C ARG A 75 2.61 -7.02 -8.54
N THR A 76 2.40 -7.86 -7.53
CA THR A 76 1.10 -8.10 -6.87
C THR A 76 0.53 -6.81 -6.29
N TRP A 77 1.36 -6.04 -5.58
CA TRP A 77 0.96 -4.75 -5.04
C TRP A 77 0.60 -3.71 -6.10
N ARG A 78 1.28 -3.70 -7.26
CA ARG A 78 0.91 -2.83 -8.38
C ARG A 78 -0.46 -3.20 -8.96
N LEU A 79 -0.74 -4.50 -9.10
CA LEU A 79 -2.05 -4.97 -9.57
C LEU A 79 -3.17 -4.61 -8.59
N LEU A 80 -2.99 -4.87 -7.29
CA LEU A 80 -3.97 -4.50 -6.26
C LEU A 80 -4.25 -3.00 -6.27
N LYS A 81 -3.21 -2.18 -6.39
CA LYS A 81 -3.31 -0.73 -6.46
C LYS A 81 -4.16 -0.23 -7.63
N ASN A 82 -4.14 -0.93 -8.78
CA ASN A 82 -5.01 -0.59 -9.92
C ASN A 82 -6.49 -0.87 -9.65
N PHE A 83 -6.83 -1.81 -8.75
CA PHE A 83 -8.21 -2.10 -8.36
C PHE A 83 -8.79 -1.11 -7.36
N LEU A 84 -7.93 -0.44 -6.58
CA LEU A 84 -8.34 0.52 -5.54
C LEU A 84 -8.84 1.86 -6.09
N GLY A 85 -8.95 2.01 -7.42
CA GLY A 85 -9.49 3.18 -8.08
C GLY A 85 -8.43 4.09 -8.70
N PRO A 86 -8.84 5.22 -9.30
CA PRO A 86 -7.92 6.14 -9.95
C PRO A 86 -6.90 6.64 -8.94
N HIS A 87 -5.62 6.54 -9.32
CA HIS A 87 -4.56 7.17 -8.56
C HIS A 87 -4.83 8.67 -8.44
N PRO A 88 -4.55 9.29 -7.27
CA PRO A 88 -4.48 10.74 -7.22
C PRO A 88 -3.51 11.18 -8.31
N ALA A 89 -3.83 12.29 -8.98
CA ALA A 89 -2.96 12.89 -10.00
C ALA A 89 -1.53 12.93 -9.45
N PRO A 90 -0.50 12.68 -10.29
CA PRO A 90 0.90 12.72 -9.84
C PRO A 90 1.08 14.00 -9.05
N VAL A 91 1.39 13.82 -7.76
CA VAL A 91 1.47 14.91 -6.80
C VAL A 91 2.40 15.96 -7.42
N PRO A 92 1.96 17.22 -7.61
CA PRO A 92 2.89 18.25 -8.06
C PRO A 92 4.10 18.22 -7.13
N SER A 93 5.32 18.28 -7.68
CA SER A 93 6.53 18.16 -6.86
C SER A 93 6.42 19.14 -5.70
N LEU A 94 6.81 18.70 -4.50
CA LEU A 94 6.75 19.50 -3.28
C LEU A 94 7.36 20.90 -3.50
N GLU A 95 8.39 20.97 -4.34
CA GLU A 95 9.03 22.21 -4.83
C GLU A 95 8.07 23.19 -5.50
N LYS A 96 7.15 22.72 -6.35
CA LYS A 96 6.15 23.58 -7.01
C LYS A 96 5.13 24.14 -6.03
N HIS A 97 4.70 23.36 -5.04
CA HIS A 97 3.78 23.86 -4.02
C HIS A 97 4.48 24.78 -3.01
N HIS A 98 5.72 24.48 -2.63
CA HIS A 98 6.54 25.35 -1.78
C HIS A 98 6.78 26.71 -2.46
N PHE A 99 7.06 26.72 -3.76
CA PHE A 99 7.24 27.95 -4.53
C PHE A 99 5.97 28.81 -4.63
N LEU A 100 4.79 28.19 -4.72
CA LEU A 100 3.52 28.90 -4.94
C LEU A 100 2.83 29.39 -3.66
N LEU A 101 2.96 28.65 -2.56
CA LEU A 101 2.25 28.92 -1.31
C LEU A 101 3.16 29.47 -0.20
N GLY A 102 4.48 29.30 -0.31
CA GLY A 102 5.40 29.49 0.79
C GLY A 102 5.38 28.33 1.80
N SER A 103 6.44 28.20 2.59
CA SER A 103 6.66 27.03 3.45
C SER A 103 5.55 26.85 4.52
N ASP A 104 5.11 27.95 5.12
CA ASP A 104 4.17 27.90 6.26
C ASP A 104 2.75 27.54 5.83
N ALA A 105 2.27 28.07 4.70
CA ALA A 105 0.93 27.76 4.19
C ALA A 105 0.84 26.32 3.67
N LEU A 106 1.94 25.79 3.11
CA LEU A 106 2.04 24.40 2.72
C LEU A 106 1.99 23.47 3.94
N ALA A 107 2.70 23.82 5.01
CA ALA A 107 2.69 23.03 6.25
C ALA A 107 1.27 22.92 6.84
N ILE A 108 0.48 24.00 6.81
CA ILE A 108 -0.91 24.00 7.26
C ILE A 108 -1.79 23.10 6.39
N GLN A 109 -1.68 23.19 5.06
CA GLN A 109 -2.47 22.32 4.15
C GLN A 109 -2.12 20.85 4.31
N LEU A 110 -0.83 20.52 4.48
CA LEU A 110 -0.39 19.15 4.72
C LEU A 110 -0.88 18.63 6.07
N ARG A 111 -0.82 19.46 7.12
CA ARG A 111 -1.39 19.12 8.42
C ARG A 111 -2.87 18.79 8.27
N ASP A 112 -3.66 19.64 7.63
CA ASP A 112 -5.11 19.43 7.54
C ASP A 112 -5.49 18.22 6.65
N LEU A 113 -4.64 17.86 5.67
CA LEU A 113 -4.88 16.72 4.79
C LEU A 113 -4.47 15.37 5.42
N TYR A 114 -3.37 15.33 6.16
CA TYR A 114 -2.76 14.08 6.62
C TYR A 114 -2.82 13.87 8.14
N ILE A 115 -2.93 14.94 8.92
CA ILE A 115 -3.07 14.85 10.37
C ILE A 115 -4.56 14.91 10.66
N PRO A 116 -5.21 13.79 11.04
CA PRO A 116 -6.60 13.83 11.45
C PRO A 116 -6.76 14.83 12.61
N PRO A 117 -7.89 15.54 12.71
CA PRO A 117 -8.14 16.43 13.83
C PRO A 117 -7.93 15.66 15.12
N ALA A 118 -7.30 16.30 16.11
CA ALA A 118 -6.96 15.67 17.39
C ALA A 118 -8.18 14.87 17.88
N LEU A 119 -8.10 13.55 17.74
CA LEU A 119 -9.07 12.65 18.32
C LEU A 119 -9.04 13.01 19.78
N HIS A 120 -10.15 13.56 20.29
CA HIS A 120 -10.27 13.80 21.71
C HIS A 120 -9.84 12.53 22.41
N SER A 121 -8.88 12.71 23.32
CA SER A 121 -8.29 11.74 24.21
C SER A 121 -9.39 10.96 24.94
N LEU A 122 -10.00 10.02 24.24
CA LEU A 122 -10.63 8.86 24.81
C LEU A 122 -9.55 7.80 24.70
N TYR A 123 -8.50 7.94 25.51
CA TYR A 123 -7.75 6.76 25.90
C TYR A 123 -8.80 5.84 26.50
N TYR A 124 -9.21 4.84 25.73
CA TYR A 124 -10.09 3.81 26.25
C TYR A 124 -9.31 3.15 27.38
N ASN A 125 -9.82 3.28 28.61
CA ASN A 125 -9.29 2.51 29.72
C ASN A 125 -9.28 1.04 29.28
N TYR A 126 -8.13 0.39 29.44
CA TYR A 126 -7.98 -1.00 29.04
C TYR A 126 -9.01 -1.85 29.77
N MET A 127 -9.97 -2.42 29.02
CA MET A 127 -11.04 -3.29 29.54
C MET A 127 -10.69 -4.78 29.40
N GLY A 128 -9.46 -5.11 29.00
CA GLY A 128 -9.01 -6.49 28.87
C GLY A 128 -8.68 -7.13 30.22
N ALA A 129 -8.40 -8.43 30.18
CA ALA A 129 -7.89 -9.13 31.36
C ALA A 129 -6.44 -8.68 31.64
N SER A 130 -6.08 -8.57 32.92
CA SER A 130 -4.69 -8.36 33.35
C SER A 130 -3.81 -9.46 32.78
N ASN A 131 -2.61 -9.12 32.33
CA ASN A 131 -1.67 -10.09 31.79
C ASN A 131 -0.36 -10.03 32.56
N ALA A 132 -0.32 -10.72 33.69
CA ALA A 132 0.83 -10.76 34.58
C ALA A 132 2.13 -11.12 33.85
N GLU A 133 2.10 -12.00 32.85
CA GLU A 133 3.31 -12.38 32.08
C GLU A 133 3.92 -11.20 31.30
N LEU A 134 3.10 -10.26 30.82
CA LEU A 134 3.56 -9.06 30.11
C LEU A 134 3.85 -7.88 31.04
N ASP A 135 3.33 -7.94 32.26
CA ASP A 135 3.50 -6.91 33.28
C ASP A 135 4.77 -7.14 34.13
N GLU A 136 5.49 -8.24 33.93
CA GLU A 136 6.79 -8.51 34.57
C GLU A 136 7.89 -7.57 34.04
N PRO A 137 8.87 -7.19 34.90
CA PRO A 137 10.00 -6.37 34.48
C PRO A 137 10.89 -7.11 33.49
N PHE A 138 11.47 -6.36 32.55
CA PHE A 138 12.40 -6.91 31.57
C PHE A 138 13.66 -7.44 32.23
N THR A 139 14.17 -8.55 31.71
CA THR A 139 15.42 -9.16 32.17
C THR A 139 16.60 -8.76 31.27
N LEU A 140 17.83 -8.97 31.75
CA LEU A 140 19.04 -8.78 30.93
C LEU A 140 19.02 -9.65 29.66
N LEU A 141 18.45 -10.86 29.75
CA LEU A 141 18.33 -11.76 28.61
C LEU A 141 17.43 -11.15 27.52
N ASP A 142 16.33 -10.51 27.93
CA ASP A 142 15.43 -9.82 27.01
C ASP A 142 16.13 -8.65 26.32
N LEU A 143 16.91 -7.87 27.09
CA LEU A 143 17.70 -6.76 26.57
C LEU A 143 18.74 -7.24 25.55
N ASP A 144 19.53 -8.26 25.89
CA ASP A 144 20.54 -8.80 24.98
C ASP A 144 19.91 -9.39 23.72
N TRP A 145 18.81 -10.13 23.86
CA TRP A 145 18.07 -10.66 22.71
C TRP A 145 17.53 -9.54 21.81
N ALA A 146 16.98 -8.47 22.40
CA ALA A 146 16.52 -7.31 21.64
C ALA A 146 17.67 -6.63 20.86
N LEU A 147 18.83 -6.45 21.51
CA LEU A 147 20.04 -5.87 20.88
C LEU A 147 20.62 -6.75 19.76
N GLU A 148 20.40 -8.07 19.81
CA GLU A 148 20.78 -8.98 18.74
C GLU A 148 19.85 -8.89 17.51
N GLN A 149 18.55 -8.72 17.73
CA GLN A 149 17.54 -8.64 16.66
C GLN A 149 17.53 -7.29 15.92
N LEU A 150 18.10 -6.25 16.53
CA LEU A 150 18.11 -4.91 15.98
C LEU A 150 18.95 -4.80 14.68
N LYS A 151 18.34 -4.19 13.66
CA LYS A 151 19.01 -3.92 12.38
C LYS A 151 20.05 -2.81 12.57
N ARG A 152 21.32 -3.14 12.34
CA ARG A 152 22.52 -2.32 12.61
C ARG A 152 22.66 -1.01 11.78
N LYS A 153 21.63 -0.59 11.05
CA LYS A 153 21.70 0.53 10.07
C LYS A 153 20.60 1.58 10.26
N SER A 154 20.04 1.69 11.45
CA SER A 154 19.20 2.82 11.84
C SER A 154 20.07 4.03 12.13
N ALA A 155 19.59 5.22 11.75
CA ALA A 155 20.19 6.47 12.19
C ALA A 155 19.97 6.63 13.70
N PRO A 156 20.93 7.21 14.44
CA PRO A 156 20.74 7.55 15.85
C PRO A 156 19.63 8.60 16.01
N GLY A 157 19.06 8.65 17.22
CA GLY A 157 18.11 9.69 17.61
C GLY A 157 18.78 11.05 17.82
N GLU A 158 18.02 11.99 18.37
CA GLU A 158 18.53 13.33 18.72
C GLU A 158 19.66 13.26 19.75
N ASP A 159 19.60 12.29 20.65
CA ASP A 159 20.59 11.97 21.69
C ASP A 159 21.94 11.47 21.14
N GLN A 160 22.02 11.18 19.83
CA GLN A 160 23.19 10.57 19.17
C GLN A 160 23.60 9.21 19.73
N ILE A 161 22.73 8.54 20.50
CA ILE A 161 23.02 7.22 21.04
C ILE A 161 22.72 6.17 19.96
N THR A 162 23.74 5.39 19.61
CA THR A 162 23.61 4.32 18.61
C THR A 162 23.37 2.97 19.28
N TYR A 163 22.66 2.08 18.60
CA TYR A 163 22.50 0.68 19.04
C TYR A 163 23.84 -0.05 19.21
N THR A 164 24.87 0.35 18.47
CA THR A 164 26.23 -0.19 18.62
C THR A 164 26.85 0.21 19.96
N LEU A 165 26.57 1.42 20.46
CA LEU A 165 27.05 1.89 21.75
C LEU A 165 26.42 1.06 22.88
N ILE A 166 25.09 0.91 22.87
CA ILE A 166 24.35 0.15 23.89
C ILE A 166 24.81 -1.32 23.92
N ARG A 167 25.04 -1.91 22.75
CA ARG A 167 25.55 -3.29 22.65
C ARG A 167 26.94 -3.48 23.25
N ASN A 168 27.80 -2.46 23.16
CA ASN A 168 29.17 -2.50 23.64
C ASN A 168 29.31 -2.03 25.10
N LEU A 169 28.20 -1.75 25.79
CA LEU A 169 28.20 -1.46 27.22
C LEU A 169 28.68 -2.68 28.02
N THR A 170 29.27 -2.41 29.19
CA THR A 170 29.60 -3.48 30.14
C THR A 170 28.31 -4.05 30.74
N ASP A 171 28.37 -5.27 31.27
CA ASP A 171 27.18 -5.91 31.85
C ASP A 171 26.56 -5.05 32.97
N LYS A 172 27.39 -4.38 33.78
CA LYS A 172 26.93 -3.46 34.82
C LYS A 172 26.20 -2.23 34.27
N ASP A 173 26.69 -1.70 33.15
CA ASP A 173 26.06 -0.54 32.53
C ASP A 173 24.74 -0.93 31.84
N LYS A 174 24.65 -2.17 31.32
CA LYS A 174 23.41 -2.74 30.81
C LYS A 174 22.39 -2.99 31.92
N GLU A 175 22.83 -3.48 33.08
CA GLU A 175 21.99 -3.59 34.28
C GLU A 175 21.42 -2.22 34.66
N HIS A 176 22.28 -1.20 34.74
CA HIS A 176 21.84 0.14 35.08
C HIS A 176 20.85 0.72 34.05
N PHE A 177 21.08 0.49 32.76
CA PHE A 177 20.18 0.89 31.69
C PHE A 177 18.82 0.18 31.79
N LEU A 178 18.83 -1.12 32.10
CA LEU A 178 17.64 -1.92 32.29
C LEU A 178 16.82 -1.45 33.50
N ASP A 179 17.48 -1.09 34.60
CA ASP A 179 16.83 -0.55 35.79
C ASP A 179 16.05 0.74 35.49
N ILE A 180 16.62 1.64 34.68
CA ILE A 180 15.96 2.89 34.25
C ILE A 180 14.72 2.57 33.40
N ILE A 181 14.80 1.59 32.50
CA ILE A 181 13.64 1.19 31.68
C ILE A 181 12.54 0.61 32.57
N ASN A 182 12.90 -0.31 33.45
CA ASN A 182 11.94 -0.99 34.32
C ASN A 182 11.31 -0.02 35.33
N SER A 183 12.03 1.00 35.83
CA SER A 183 11.44 2.01 36.72
C SER A 183 10.37 2.82 36.00
N HIS A 184 10.60 3.23 34.76
CA HIS A 184 9.61 3.95 33.97
C HIS A 184 8.42 3.07 33.55
N LEU A 185 8.66 1.78 33.32
CA LEU A 185 7.60 0.80 33.05
C LEU A 185 6.67 0.64 34.26
N ASP A 186 7.22 0.47 35.46
CA ASP A 186 6.46 0.31 36.72
C ASP A 186 5.65 1.58 37.06
N GLU A 187 6.25 2.76 36.86
CA GLU A 187 5.57 4.04 37.09
C GLU A 187 4.54 4.38 36.00
N GLY A 188 4.56 3.69 34.87
CA GLY A 188 3.76 4.04 33.69
C GLY A 188 4.11 5.41 33.11
N THR A 189 5.35 5.86 33.29
CA THR A 189 5.84 7.16 32.84
C THR A 189 6.81 7.01 31.68
N LEU A 190 7.06 8.10 30.95
CA LEU A 190 8.11 8.17 29.94
C LEU A 190 9.13 9.23 30.36
N PRO A 191 10.44 9.01 30.12
CA PRO A 191 11.45 10.03 30.28
C PRO A 191 11.06 11.31 29.54
N SER A 192 11.16 12.46 30.20
CA SER A 192 10.82 13.75 29.61
C SER A 192 11.69 14.10 28.40
N SER A 193 12.89 13.52 28.30
CA SER A 193 13.79 13.70 27.15
C SER A 193 13.37 12.92 25.90
N TRP A 194 12.42 12.00 26.00
CA TRP A 194 11.91 11.23 24.86
C TRP A 194 10.65 11.86 24.23
N MET A 195 10.10 12.91 24.85
CA MET A 195 8.96 13.71 24.34
C MET A 195 9.43 15.05 23.80
#